data_AF-A0A7Y6IP88-F1
#
_entry.id   AF-A0A7Y6IP88-F1
#
_cell.length_a   1.000
_cell.length_b   1.000
_cell.length_c   1.000
_cell.angle_alpha   90.00
_cell.angle_beta   90.00
_cell.angle_gamma   90.00
#
_symmetry.space_group_name_H-M   'P 1'
#
loop_
_entity.id
_entity.type
_entity.pdbx_description
1 polymer ?
#
loop_
_entity_poly.entity_id
_entity_poly.type
_entity_poly.pdbx_seq_one_letter_code
_entity_poly.pdbx_strand_id
1 'polypeptide(L)'
;MRLSGAVMAHPRHREAAEKLAGDRLDVVTDPDPGGRPSAFRTSLLAWSSVPPDSTHHVVLHDDMVLSGTFFERAERAARAMPRAALALFAFWNSRNGAAVRLGALAGARWVPGAGEYTPVAALLLPRDVAAGYVEWARGRGDTWPDDVLMGRYLRQAGVPVLVAVPSLAEHEDLASLVDNDFQGLRRSPCFFADDPQAGREEGGPVPALPVIPFFKRGVAQCAVRVPGTARWRDILCEDYLRGRGVDVDALRVPDEHGQLWLAAYTMGVVHHGPRGDPEVLDRALATMGPGGLCHALGSRELGRLSDRLREVARDGLAAGLAARPRRGGRPAVAVTGSATFVRDQVALLLADRGHRVTAPSSAAAVVHVCALGWDPDADPEEELRLAREALAGARHGVLLSSCAVYRRGPEAVDEDSPVEPGSAVLAVEAAVPGASVLRLAEPYGPGMPQRGALPELVLRSSLSRALRVDGGTAQLVHVRDVAAAVAAVLARRPGARVFNVANPGRLRLRELAEAVTGAVRPVPVEETPGGERAPTIDAGRAGRELGWRPAVELDYGLHNLAQWMAYESDR
;
A
#
# COMPACT_ATOMS: atom_id res chain seq x y z
N MET A 1 12.06 10.73 -34.60
CA MET A 1 12.03 10.85 -33.12
C MET A 1 13.38 11.36 -32.66
N ARG A 2 13.42 12.25 -31.66
CA ARG A 2 14.67 12.73 -31.03
C ARG A 2 14.59 12.46 -29.53
N LEU A 3 15.36 11.48 -29.07
CA LEU A 3 15.49 11.12 -27.66
C LEU A 3 16.66 11.90 -27.06
N SER A 4 16.43 12.60 -25.96
CA SER A 4 17.47 13.18 -25.11
C SER A 4 17.40 12.51 -23.72
N GLY A 5 18.38 12.78 -22.86
CA GLY A 5 18.27 12.33 -21.48
C GLY A 5 19.39 12.81 -20.58
N ALA A 6 19.23 12.55 -19.28
CA ALA A 6 20.18 12.89 -18.25
C ALA A 6 20.34 11.74 -17.24
N VAL A 7 21.55 11.56 -16.73
CA VAL A 7 21.84 10.76 -15.54
C VAL A 7 21.94 11.71 -14.35
N MET A 8 21.05 11.54 -13.37
CA MET A 8 21.12 12.29 -12.12
C MET A 8 21.95 11.55 -11.08
N ALA A 9 22.83 12.27 -10.40
CA ALA A 9 23.80 11.67 -9.48
C ALA A 9 24.11 12.56 -8.27
N HIS A 10 24.50 11.93 -7.17
CA HIS A 10 25.24 12.64 -6.13
C HIS A 10 26.69 12.88 -6.61
N PRO A 11 27.35 14.01 -6.30
CA PRO A 11 28.73 14.29 -6.74
C PRO A 11 29.75 13.19 -6.43
N ARG A 12 29.54 12.43 -5.36
CA ARG A 12 30.38 11.26 -5.00
C ARG A 12 30.29 10.10 -6.01
N HIS A 13 29.22 10.02 -6.80
CA HIS A 13 28.98 8.99 -7.80
C HIS A 13 29.16 9.52 -9.24
N ARG A 14 29.77 10.71 -9.41
CA ARG A 14 29.95 11.33 -10.73
C ARG A 14 30.61 10.40 -11.74
N GLU A 15 31.66 9.68 -11.36
CA GLU A 15 32.38 8.78 -12.27
C GLU A 15 31.47 7.64 -12.77
N ALA A 16 30.67 7.04 -11.88
CA ALA A 16 29.69 6.03 -12.25
C ALA A 16 28.61 6.60 -13.17
N ALA A 17 28.14 7.82 -12.89
CA ALA A 17 27.16 8.52 -13.71
C ALA A 17 27.70 8.87 -15.11
N GLU A 18 28.95 9.32 -15.23
CA GLU A 18 29.62 9.59 -16.51
C GLU A 18 29.77 8.32 -17.34
N LYS A 19 30.11 7.18 -16.70
CA LYS A 19 30.18 5.88 -17.34
C LYS A 19 28.81 5.42 -17.86
N LEU A 20 27.75 5.59 -17.07
CA LEU A 20 26.38 5.26 -17.46
C LEU A 20 25.87 6.18 -18.58
N ALA A 21 26.20 7.47 -18.53
CA ALA A 21 25.77 8.47 -19.50
C ALA A 21 26.40 8.26 -20.88
N GLY A 22 27.67 7.87 -20.92
CA GLY A 22 28.43 7.72 -22.16
C GLY A 22 28.44 9.02 -22.98
N ASP A 23 28.26 8.91 -24.29
CA ASP A 23 28.12 10.03 -25.22
C ASP A 23 26.67 10.41 -25.52
N ARG A 24 25.70 9.76 -24.86
CA ARG A 24 24.27 9.86 -25.20
C ARG A 24 23.45 10.70 -24.24
N LEU A 25 23.89 10.83 -22.99
CA LEU A 25 23.15 11.48 -21.92
C LEU A 25 24.01 12.55 -21.25
N ASP A 26 23.35 13.57 -20.71
CA ASP A 26 24.02 14.56 -19.86
C ASP A 26 24.17 14.03 -18.43
N VAL A 27 25.17 14.50 -17.68
CA VAL A 27 25.30 14.20 -16.24
C VAL A 27 24.86 15.42 -15.44
N VAL A 28 23.87 15.24 -14.57
CA VAL A 28 23.33 16.28 -13.68
C VAL A 28 23.61 15.91 -12.23
N THR A 29 24.46 16.70 -11.58
CA THR A 29 24.85 16.45 -10.18
C THR A 29 24.05 17.30 -9.20
N ASP A 30 23.90 16.78 -8.00
CA ASP A 30 23.32 17.49 -6.86
C ASP A 30 23.96 18.89 -6.65
N PRO A 31 23.18 19.98 -6.68
CA PRO A 31 23.68 21.34 -6.48
C PRO A 31 23.98 21.68 -5.01
N ASP A 32 23.47 20.91 -4.04
CA ASP A 32 23.68 21.10 -2.61
C ASP A 32 23.91 19.76 -1.89
N PRO A 33 25.08 19.11 -2.14
CA PRO A 33 25.39 17.80 -1.57
C PRO A 33 25.64 17.82 -0.05
N GLY A 34 25.91 19.00 0.54
CA GLY A 34 26.12 19.17 1.97
C GLY A 34 24.83 19.43 2.76
N GLY A 35 23.74 19.79 2.08
CA GLY A 35 22.44 20.00 2.67
C GLY A 35 21.71 18.72 3.05
N ARG A 36 20.47 18.89 3.52
CA ARG A 36 19.58 17.77 3.86
C ARG A 36 19.38 16.85 2.64
N PRO A 37 19.43 15.50 2.78
CA PRO A 37 19.27 14.59 1.65
C PRO A 37 17.97 14.83 0.87
N SER A 38 18.08 15.07 -0.44
CA SER A 38 16.92 15.27 -1.31
C SER A 38 17.24 14.89 -2.76
N ALA A 39 16.58 13.86 -3.30
CA ALA A 39 16.65 13.54 -4.72
C ALA A 39 15.91 14.58 -5.58
N PHE A 40 14.93 15.28 -5.00
CA PHE A 40 14.05 16.22 -5.71
C PHE A 40 14.80 17.35 -6.41
N ARG A 41 15.79 17.97 -5.76
CA ARG A 41 16.54 19.10 -6.35
C ARG A 41 17.32 18.68 -7.60
N THR A 42 17.96 17.51 -7.56
CA THR A 42 18.73 16.97 -8.67
C THR A 42 17.80 16.48 -9.77
N SER A 43 16.69 15.81 -9.41
CA SER A 43 15.63 15.40 -10.32
C SER A 43 15.04 16.59 -11.08
N LEU A 44 14.74 17.70 -10.39
CA LEU A 44 14.22 18.91 -11.02
C LEU A 44 15.20 19.53 -12.03
N LEU A 45 16.51 19.51 -11.72
CA LEU A 45 17.54 19.96 -12.67
C LEU A 45 17.66 19.02 -13.88
N ALA A 46 17.59 17.71 -13.66
CA ALA A 46 17.64 16.72 -14.74
C ALA A 46 16.44 16.88 -15.69
N TRP A 47 15.23 17.02 -15.16
CA TRP A 47 14.06 17.31 -16.00
C TRP A 47 14.13 18.67 -16.70
N SER A 48 14.83 19.65 -16.10
CA SER A 48 15.02 20.99 -16.69
C SER A 48 16.04 21.01 -17.83
N SER A 49 16.88 19.98 -17.99
CA SER A 49 17.89 19.93 -19.06
C SER A 49 17.32 19.49 -20.41
N VAL A 50 16.03 19.19 -20.50
CA VAL A 50 15.37 18.74 -21.74
C VAL A 50 15.57 19.75 -22.90
N PRO A 51 16.25 19.37 -23.99
CA PRO A 51 16.50 20.26 -25.12
C PRO A 51 15.21 20.68 -25.85
N PRO A 52 15.11 21.91 -26.39
CA PRO A 52 13.92 22.40 -27.07
C PRO A 52 13.48 21.58 -28.28
N ASP A 53 14.43 20.92 -28.94
CA ASP A 53 14.20 20.16 -30.17
C ASP A 53 13.91 18.67 -29.91
N SER A 54 14.10 18.19 -28.68
CA SER A 54 13.80 16.82 -28.29
C SER A 54 12.29 16.52 -28.31
N THR A 55 11.95 15.26 -28.59
CA THR A 55 10.55 14.79 -28.55
C THR A 55 10.22 14.13 -27.21
N HIS A 56 11.20 13.46 -26.62
CA HIS A 56 11.10 12.79 -25.34
C HIS A 56 12.43 12.92 -24.59
N HIS A 57 12.38 12.84 -23.27
CA HIS A 57 13.52 12.95 -22.38
C HIS A 57 13.51 11.81 -21.37
N VAL A 58 14.62 11.08 -21.27
CA VAL A 58 14.81 10.04 -20.24
C VAL A 58 15.65 10.58 -19.08
N VAL A 59 15.21 10.35 -17.85
CA VAL A 59 16.04 10.55 -16.66
C VAL A 59 16.37 9.19 -16.05
N LEU A 60 17.65 8.98 -15.77
CA LEU A 60 18.20 7.80 -15.14
C LEU A 60 18.87 8.16 -13.82
N HIS A 61 18.76 7.30 -12.83
CA HIS A 61 19.63 7.34 -11.66
C HIS A 61 21.01 6.75 -11.99
N ASP A 62 22.01 7.17 -11.24
CA ASP A 62 23.42 6.80 -11.39
C ASP A 62 23.72 5.33 -11.07
N ASP A 63 22.85 4.65 -10.33
CA ASP A 63 22.97 3.24 -9.95
C ASP A 63 22.23 2.26 -10.88
N MET A 64 21.90 2.70 -12.10
CA MET A 64 21.22 1.87 -13.11
C MET A 64 22.18 1.09 -14.02
N VAL A 65 21.81 -0.15 -14.32
CA VAL A 65 22.40 -1.01 -15.34
C VAL A 65 21.42 -1.11 -16.51
N LEU A 66 21.86 -0.75 -17.72
CA LEU A 66 21.01 -0.76 -18.91
C LEU A 66 21.16 -2.06 -19.70
N SER A 67 20.07 -2.54 -20.29
CA SER A 67 20.14 -3.59 -21.31
C SER A 67 20.87 -3.09 -22.56
N GLY A 68 21.50 -3.99 -23.31
CA GLY A 68 22.18 -3.67 -24.57
C GLY A 68 21.27 -3.05 -25.63
N THR A 69 19.95 -3.28 -25.52
CA THR A 69 18.91 -2.76 -26.43
C THR A 69 18.17 -1.53 -25.86
N PHE A 70 18.63 -0.95 -24.74
CA PHE A 70 17.91 0.07 -23.99
C PHE A 70 17.40 1.23 -24.85
N PHE A 71 18.31 1.92 -25.55
CA PHE A 71 17.96 3.12 -26.33
C PHE A 71 17.06 2.78 -27.53
N GLU A 72 17.34 1.67 -28.22
CA GLU A 72 16.53 1.23 -29.36
C GLU A 72 15.08 0.96 -28.93
N ARG A 73 14.89 0.19 -27.87
CA ARG A 73 13.55 -0.12 -27.34
C ARG A 73 12.85 1.11 -26.78
N ALA A 74 13.57 1.98 -26.06
CA ALA A 74 13.01 3.22 -25.53
C ALA A 74 12.49 4.13 -26.64
N GLU A 75 13.24 4.28 -27.74
CA GLU A 75 12.79 5.04 -28.90
C GLU A 75 11.58 4.41 -29.59
N ARG A 76 11.57 3.09 -29.78
CA ARG A 76 10.43 2.38 -30.38
C ARG A 76 9.17 2.53 -29.52
N ALA A 77 9.31 2.42 -28.21
CA ALA A 77 8.21 2.57 -27.26
C ALA A 77 7.64 3.99 -27.25
N ALA A 78 8.49 5.01 -27.23
CA ALA A 78 8.06 6.40 -27.30
C ALA A 78 7.40 6.77 -28.64
N ARG A 79 7.81 6.17 -29.76
CA ARG A 79 7.06 6.31 -31.03
C ARG A 79 5.68 5.66 -30.96
N ALA A 80 5.59 4.48 -30.33
CA ALA A 80 4.34 3.74 -30.22
C ALA A 80 3.36 4.35 -29.21
N MET A 81 3.86 4.97 -28.15
CA MET A 81 3.07 5.49 -27.03
C MET A 81 3.49 6.94 -26.69
N PRO A 82 3.34 7.89 -27.63
CA PRO A 82 3.94 9.24 -27.54
C PRO A 82 3.34 10.16 -26.47
N ARG A 83 2.30 9.69 -25.75
CA ARG A 83 1.61 10.45 -24.70
C ARG A 83 1.74 9.81 -23.32
N ALA A 84 2.47 8.71 -23.21
CA ALA A 84 2.62 7.99 -21.94
C ALA A 84 3.94 8.34 -21.25
N ALA A 85 3.92 8.31 -19.92
CA ALA A 85 5.12 8.22 -19.12
C ALA A 85 5.57 6.75 -19.09
N LEU A 86 6.77 6.49 -19.61
CA LEU A 86 7.29 5.13 -19.78
C LEU A 86 8.33 4.83 -18.69
N ALA A 87 7.91 4.07 -17.68
CA ALA A 87 8.78 3.54 -16.63
C ALA A 87 9.54 2.32 -17.17
N LEU A 88 10.85 2.46 -17.29
CA LEU A 88 11.76 1.47 -17.88
C LEU A 88 12.30 0.47 -16.85
N PHE A 89 12.01 0.73 -15.58
CA PHE A 89 12.35 -0.05 -14.41
C PHE A 89 11.23 0.03 -13.38
N ALA A 90 11.08 -1.02 -12.56
CA ALA A 90 10.29 -1.00 -11.34
C ALA A 90 10.95 -1.92 -10.31
N PHE A 91 10.73 -1.67 -9.02
CA PHE A 91 11.27 -2.53 -7.98
C PHE A 91 10.48 -3.84 -7.90
N TRP A 92 11.20 -4.95 -7.75
CA TRP A 92 10.66 -6.29 -7.63
C TRP A 92 9.71 -6.51 -6.43
N ASN A 93 9.82 -5.70 -5.39
CA ASN A 93 9.10 -5.76 -4.10
C ASN A 93 7.94 -4.76 -4.04
N SER A 94 7.32 -4.47 -5.19
CA SER A 94 6.25 -3.48 -5.34
C SER A 94 5.05 -4.01 -6.12
N ARG A 95 3.91 -3.32 -6.04
CA ARG A 95 2.73 -3.50 -6.90
C ARG A 95 3.09 -3.33 -8.37
N ASN A 96 4.00 -2.41 -8.72
CA ASN A 96 4.51 -2.25 -10.08
C ASN A 96 5.30 -3.50 -10.51
N GLY A 97 6.13 -4.05 -9.63
CA GLY A 97 6.85 -5.30 -9.88
C GLY A 97 5.92 -6.49 -10.06
N ALA A 98 4.84 -6.56 -9.28
CA ALA A 98 3.80 -7.57 -9.45
C ALA A 98 2.98 -7.39 -10.75
N ALA A 99 2.70 -6.14 -11.14
CA ALA A 99 2.09 -5.84 -12.44
C ALA A 99 2.97 -6.34 -13.59
N VAL A 100 4.30 -6.15 -13.51
CA VAL A 100 5.24 -6.69 -14.51
C VAL A 100 5.17 -8.22 -14.59
N ARG A 101 5.06 -8.93 -13.45
CA ARG A 101 4.88 -10.39 -13.43
C ARG A 101 3.57 -10.83 -14.07
N LEU A 102 2.47 -10.13 -13.82
CA LEU A 102 1.21 -10.36 -14.52
C LEU A 102 1.31 -10.08 -16.02
N GLY A 103 2.02 -9.02 -16.40
CA GLY A 103 2.32 -8.70 -17.80
C GLY A 103 3.11 -9.82 -18.48
N ALA A 104 4.13 -10.35 -17.82
CA ALA A 104 4.92 -11.48 -18.30
C ALA A 104 4.03 -12.73 -18.49
N LEU A 105 3.17 -13.02 -17.52
CA LEU A 105 2.19 -14.11 -17.61
C LEU A 105 1.21 -13.90 -18.77
N ALA A 106 0.77 -12.68 -19.02
CA ALA A 106 -0.15 -12.33 -20.10
C ALA A 106 0.54 -12.12 -21.46
N GLY A 107 1.87 -12.16 -21.53
CA GLY A 107 2.63 -11.91 -22.75
C GLY A 107 2.61 -10.45 -23.23
N ALA A 108 2.35 -9.51 -22.32
CA ALA A 108 2.34 -8.07 -22.58
C ALA A 108 3.76 -7.49 -22.60
N ARG A 109 3.97 -6.44 -23.41
CA ARG A 109 5.22 -5.65 -23.42
C ARG A 109 5.21 -4.48 -22.44
N TRP A 110 4.02 -4.06 -22.04
CA TRP A 110 3.77 -2.93 -21.15
C TRP A 110 2.55 -3.22 -20.28
N VAL A 111 2.60 -2.77 -19.03
CA VAL A 111 1.49 -2.86 -18.07
C VAL A 111 1.19 -1.49 -17.47
N PRO A 112 -0.04 -1.21 -17.04
CA PRO A 112 -0.32 0.06 -16.37
C PRO A 112 0.35 0.10 -15.00
N GLY A 113 0.83 1.28 -14.60
CA GLY A 113 1.34 1.52 -13.26
C GLY A 113 0.29 1.24 -12.18
N ALA A 114 0.73 0.67 -11.06
CA ALA A 114 -0.11 0.19 -9.96
C ALA A 114 -0.18 1.14 -8.75
N GLY A 115 0.25 2.39 -8.92
CA GLY A 115 -0.01 3.50 -7.99
C GLY A 115 0.58 3.36 -6.58
N GLU A 116 1.50 2.42 -6.32
CA GLU A 116 2.21 2.33 -5.03
C GLU A 116 3.33 3.36 -4.92
N TYR A 117 3.99 3.64 -6.03
CA TYR A 117 4.96 4.70 -6.22
C TYR A 117 5.14 4.93 -7.72
N THR A 118 5.75 6.07 -8.10
CA THR A 118 6.09 6.35 -9.50
C THR A 118 7.54 5.93 -9.74
N PRO A 119 7.82 4.99 -10.66
CA PRO A 119 9.20 4.60 -10.93
C PRO A 119 9.95 5.73 -11.67
N VAL A 120 10.68 6.55 -10.92
CA VAL A 120 11.47 7.68 -11.44
C VAL A 120 12.93 7.33 -11.73
N ALA A 121 13.41 6.19 -11.22
CA ALA A 121 14.81 5.76 -11.37
C ALA A 121 15.25 5.52 -12.82
N ALA A 122 14.30 5.13 -13.69
CA ALA A 122 14.48 5.12 -15.13
C ALA A 122 13.14 5.46 -15.79
N LEU A 123 12.92 6.74 -16.06
CA LEU A 123 11.64 7.26 -16.54
C LEU A 123 11.83 8.08 -17.82
N LEU A 124 11.02 7.77 -18.82
CA LEU A 124 10.98 8.49 -20.10
C LEU A 124 9.65 9.25 -20.22
N LEU A 125 9.74 10.56 -20.42
CA LEU A 125 8.58 11.44 -20.57
C LEU A 125 8.55 12.10 -21.96
N PRO A 126 7.35 12.37 -22.51
CA PRO A 126 7.19 13.35 -23.57
C PRO A 126 7.73 14.72 -23.13
N ARG A 127 8.34 15.47 -24.06
CA ARG A 127 9.03 16.74 -23.75
C ARG A 127 8.10 17.77 -23.09
N ASP A 128 6.88 17.89 -23.57
CA ASP A 128 5.85 18.79 -23.03
C ASP A 128 5.42 18.41 -21.61
N VAL A 129 5.32 17.10 -21.33
CA VAL A 129 5.06 16.57 -19.99
C VAL A 129 6.23 16.84 -19.04
N ALA A 130 7.48 16.64 -19.48
CA ALA A 130 8.67 16.96 -18.69
C ALA A 130 8.74 18.46 -18.34
N ALA A 131 8.53 19.33 -19.32
CA ALA A 131 8.51 20.78 -19.11
C ALA A 131 7.39 21.21 -18.15
N GLY A 132 6.18 20.66 -18.33
CA GLY A 132 5.06 20.92 -17.43
C GLY A 132 5.31 20.41 -16.01
N TYR A 133 6.02 19.29 -15.83
CA TYR A 133 6.44 18.82 -14.52
C TYR A 133 7.37 19.82 -13.84
N VAL A 134 8.37 20.36 -14.55
CA VAL A 134 9.32 21.34 -13.98
C VAL A 134 8.59 22.58 -13.48
N GLU A 135 7.64 23.10 -14.26
CA GLU A 135 6.83 24.24 -13.86
C GLU A 135 5.94 23.92 -12.66
N TRP A 136 5.27 22.76 -12.68
CA TRP A 136 4.41 22.31 -11.61
C TRP A 136 5.18 21.98 -10.33
N ALA A 137 6.37 21.40 -10.41
CA ALA A 137 7.12 20.96 -9.24
C ALA A 137 7.84 22.12 -8.53
N ARG A 138 8.05 23.25 -9.21
CA ARG A 138 8.75 24.42 -8.65
C ARG A 138 8.10 24.88 -7.34
N GLY A 139 8.92 24.98 -6.28
CA GLY A 139 8.48 25.38 -4.94
C GLY A 139 7.76 24.28 -4.13
N ARG A 140 7.63 23.05 -4.64
CA ARG A 140 6.95 21.94 -3.95
C ARG A 140 7.88 20.93 -3.28
N GLY A 141 9.20 21.13 -3.33
CA GLY A 141 10.21 20.18 -2.82
C GLY A 141 10.15 19.89 -1.31
N ASP A 142 9.45 20.72 -0.53
CA ASP A 142 9.23 20.53 0.91
C ASP A 142 7.89 19.86 1.26
N THR A 143 7.12 19.44 0.25
CA THR A 143 5.78 18.85 0.45
C THR A 143 5.80 17.33 0.42
N TRP A 144 6.52 16.73 -0.52
CA TRP A 144 6.65 15.28 -0.72
C TRP A 144 7.96 14.93 -1.44
N PRO A 145 8.44 13.66 -1.35
CA PRO A 145 9.51 13.13 -2.20
C PRO A 145 9.21 13.23 -3.71
N ASP A 146 10.23 13.09 -4.54
CA ASP A 146 10.18 13.34 -5.98
C ASP A 146 9.30 12.34 -6.75
N ASP A 147 9.32 11.06 -6.38
CA ASP A 147 8.44 10.02 -6.95
C ASP A 147 6.96 10.26 -6.65
N VAL A 148 6.66 10.77 -5.45
CA VAL A 148 5.31 11.20 -5.05
C VAL A 148 4.86 12.40 -5.87
N LEU A 149 5.72 13.43 -5.97
CA LEU A 149 5.43 14.65 -6.74
C LEU A 149 5.21 14.34 -8.23
N MET A 150 6.07 13.54 -8.84
CA MET A 150 5.90 13.09 -10.22
C MET A 150 4.58 12.34 -10.40
N GLY A 151 4.26 11.41 -9.51
CA GLY A 151 3.01 10.65 -9.59
C GLY A 151 1.76 11.51 -9.52
N ARG A 152 1.76 12.52 -8.65
CA ARG A 152 0.67 13.49 -8.50
C ARG A 152 0.53 14.36 -9.75
N TYR A 153 1.64 14.87 -10.26
CA TYR A 153 1.65 15.64 -11.50
C TYR A 153 1.08 14.83 -12.67
N LEU A 154 1.56 13.61 -12.90
CA LEU A 154 1.11 12.76 -14.00
C LEU A 154 -0.38 12.43 -13.88
N ARG A 155 -0.88 12.16 -12.66
CA ARG A 155 -2.33 11.99 -12.43
C ARG A 155 -3.13 13.25 -12.75
N GLN A 156 -2.68 14.42 -12.28
CA GLN A 156 -3.35 15.71 -12.54
C GLN A 156 -3.35 16.06 -14.03
N ALA A 157 -2.26 15.75 -14.73
CA ALA A 157 -2.10 15.98 -16.16
C ALA A 157 -2.80 14.91 -17.03
N GLY A 158 -3.37 13.86 -16.43
CA GLY A 158 -4.01 12.76 -17.16
C GLY A 158 -3.03 11.92 -17.97
N VAL A 159 -1.75 11.91 -17.62
CA VAL A 159 -0.69 11.18 -18.33
C VAL A 159 -0.64 9.74 -17.82
N PRO A 160 -0.87 8.73 -18.68
CA PRO A 160 -0.80 7.33 -18.26
C PRO A 160 0.65 6.94 -17.98
N VAL A 161 0.85 6.21 -16.88
CA VAL A 161 2.14 5.59 -16.54
C VAL A 161 2.11 4.13 -16.98
N LEU A 162 3.06 3.74 -17.83
CA LEU A 162 3.22 2.37 -18.31
C LEU A 162 4.59 1.83 -17.87
N VAL A 163 4.62 0.58 -17.41
CA VAL A 163 5.83 -0.09 -16.92
C VAL A 163 6.23 -1.19 -17.91
N ALA A 164 7.51 -1.22 -18.27
CA ALA A 164 8.05 -2.14 -19.27
C ALA A 164 8.08 -3.61 -18.80
N VAL A 165 7.80 -4.52 -19.73
CA VAL A 165 7.88 -5.98 -19.56
C VAL A 165 8.57 -6.60 -20.79
N PRO A 166 9.78 -7.17 -20.68
CA PRO A 166 10.73 -7.06 -19.56
C PRO A 166 11.18 -5.60 -19.33
N SER A 167 11.70 -5.31 -18.14
CA SER A 167 12.37 -4.04 -17.83
C SER A 167 13.57 -3.82 -18.73
N LEU A 168 13.83 -2.55 -19.09
CA LEU A 168 14.97 -2.19 -19.94
C LEU A 168 16.21 -1.85 -19.10
N ALA A 169 16.02 -1.57 -17.81
CA ALA A 169 17.07 -1.30 -16.84
C ALA A 169 16.93 -2.19 -15.59
N GLU A 170 18.02 -2.28 -14.85
CA GLU A 170 18.21 -2.98 -13.59
C GLU A 170 18.99 -2.08 -12.63
N HIS A 171 18.97 -2.39 -11.35
CA HIS A 171 19.69 -1.67 -10.33
C HIS A 171 21.00 -2.38 -9.97
N GLU A 172 22.11 -1.64 -9.88
CA GLU A 172 23.38 -2.17 -9.40
C GLU A 172 23.33 -2.41 -7.88
N ASP A 173 23.93 -3.48 -7.36
CA ASP A 173 23.95 -3.78 -5.91
C ASP A 173 24.94 -2.86 -5.15
N LEU A 174 24.86 -1.54 -5.34
CA LEU A 174 25.62 -0.52 -4.59
C LEU A 174 24.82 -0.01 -3.38
N ALA A 175 25.51 0.30 -2.28
CA ALA A 175 24.91 0.93 -1.10
C ALA A 175 24.33 2.31 -1.46
N SER A 176 23.11 2.62 -1.02
CA SER A 176 22.44 3.89 -1.33
C SER A 176 23.07 5.04 -0.55
N LEU A 177 23.57 6.07 -1.23
CA LEU A 177 24.06 7.30 -0.56
C LEU A 177 22.96 8.16 0.09
N VAL A 178 21.67 7.95 -0.25
CA VAL A 178 20.54 8.73 0.27
C VAL A 178 19.87 8.03 1.48
N ASP A 179 20.62 7.24 2.24
CA ASP A 179 20.14 6.46 3.40
C ASP A 179 18.86 5.63 3.13
N ASN A 180 18.68 5.13 1.89
CA ASN A 180 17.56 4.25 1.53
C ASN A 180 17.88 2.77 1.74
N ASP A 181 18.99 2.41 2.40
CA ASP A 181 19.41 1.02 2.62
C ASP A 181 18.37 0.20 3.42
N PHE A 182 17.50 0.88 4.19
CA PHE A 182 16.35 0.25 4.87
C PHE A 182 15.33 -0.39 3.90
N GLN A 183 15.34 -0.02 2.61
CA GLN A 183 14.44 -0.59 1.60
C GLN A 183 14.88 -1.97 1.10
N GLY A 184 16.06 -2.45 1.51
CA GLY A 184 16.62 -3.74 1.08
C GLY A 184 17.20 -3.71 -0.34
N LEU A 185 17.44 -4.88 -0.93
CA LEU A 185 17.90 -5.01 -2.32
C LEU A 185 16.86 -4.46 -3.31
N ARG A 186 17.34 -3.72 -4.32
CA ARG A 186 16.53 -2.85 -5.19
C ARG A 186 16.43 -3.35 -6.64
N ARG A 187 16.24 -4.64 -6.87
CA ARG A 187 16.28 -5.23 -8.23
C ARG A 187 14.97 -5.10 -9.02
N SER A 188 15.04 -5.35 -10.33
CA SER A 188 13.92 -5.43 -11.27
C SER A 188 13.13 -6.73 -11.09
N PRO A 189 11.80 -6.72 -11.31
CA PRO A 189 11.01 -7.95 -11.36
C PRO A 189 11.40 -8.84 -12.55
N CYS A 190 11.92 -8.30 -13.65
CA CYS A 190 12.17 -9.05 -14.88
C CYS A 190 13.13 -8.29 -15.80
N PHE A 191 14.44 -8.55 -15.67
CA PHE A 191 15.48 -7.94 -16.50
C PHE A 191 16.28 -9.00 -17.29
N PHE A 192 16.70 -8.60 -18.49
CA PHE A 192 17.59 -9.36 -19.37
C PHE A 192 18.66 -8.40 -19.92
N ALA A 193 19.87 -8.93 -20.14
CA ALA A 193 20.95 -8.15 -20.75
C ALA A 193 20.60 -7.71 -22.18
N ASP A 194 19.92 -8.58 -22.94
CA ASP A 194 19.40 -8.32 -24.29
C ASP A 194 17.87 -8.53 -24.33
N ASP A 195 17.19 -8.08 -25.39
CA ASP A 195 15.73 -8.28 -25.52
C ASP A 195 15.39 -9.73 -25.89
N PRO A 196 14.79 -10.54 -24.98
CA PRO A 196 14.42 -11.92 -25.29
C PRO A 196 13.28 -12.01 -26.32
N GLN A 197 12.63 -10.90 -26.64
CA GLN A 197 11.55 -10.83 -27.61
C GLN A 197 11.88 -9.81 -28.72
N ALA A 198 13.14 -9.75 -29.11
CA ALA A 198 13.61 -8.91 -30.22
C ALA A 198 12.70 -9.07 -31.44
N GLY A 199 12.35 -7.94 -32.07
CA GLY A 199 11.44 -7.89 -33.21
C GLY A 199 9.94 -7.80 -32.86
N ARG A 200 9.52 -8.02 -31.60
CA ARG A 200 8.15 -7.68 -31.18
C ARG A 200 7.93 -6.18 -31.16
N GLU A 201 6.74 -5.75 -31.59
CA GLU A 201 6.32 -4.35 -31.51
C GLU A 201 6.07 -3.90 -30.07
N GLU A 202 6.40 -2.64 -29.78
CA GLU A 202 6.15 -2.05 -28.45
C GLU A 202 4.69 -1.59 -28.26
N GLY A 203 3.96 -1.32 -29.35
CA GLY A 203 2.59 -0.77 -29.35
C GLY A 203 1.46 -1.80 -29.15
N GLY A 204 1.72 -2.89 -28.42
CA GLY A 204 0.72 -3.94 -28.17
C GLY A 204 -0.37 -3.55 -27.17
N PRO A 205 -1.44 -4.37 -27.03
CA PRO A 205 -2.50 -4.12 -26.07
C PRO A 205 -1.94 -4.15 -24.63
N VAL A 206 -2.22 -3.09 -23.88
CA VAL A 206 -1.91 -2.99 -22.45
C VAL A 206 -3.02 -3.71 -21.66
N PRO A 207 -2.70 -4.73 -20.86
CA PRO A 207 -3.73 -5.50 -20.15
C PRO A 207 -4.40 -4.65 -19.08
N ALA A 208 -5.72 -4.78 -18.94
CA ALA A 208 -6.42 -4.27 -17.78
C ALA A 208 -6.01 -5.09 -16.55
N LEU A 209 -5.59 -4.41 -15.48
CA LEU A 209 -5.27 -5.02 -14.20
C LEU A 209 -6.35 -4.63 -13.18
N PRO A 210 -7.45 -5.41 -13.04
CA PRO A 210 -8.47 -5.15 -12.03
C PRO A 210 -8.01 -5.56 -10.61
N VAL A 211 -7.05 -6.49 -10.55
CA VAL A 211 -6.41 -6.99 -9.33
C VAL A 211 -4.95 -7.30 -9.63
N ILE A 212 -4.06 -7.04 -8.67
CA ILE A 212 -2.63 -7.33 -8.77
C ILE A 212 -2.21 -8.10 -7.52
N PRO A 213 -2.09 -9.44 -7.57
CA PRO A 213 -1.52 -10.22 -6.48
C PRO A 213 -0.02 -9.98 -6.36
N PHE A 214 0.47 -9.76 -5.15
CA PHE A 214 1.86 -9.45 -4.86
C PHE A 214 2.31 -10.03 -3.52
N PHE A 215 3.62 -10.20 -3.37
CA PHE A 215 4.26 -10.72 -2.16
C PHE A 215 5.28 -9.69 -1.68
N LYS A 216 5.08 -9.17 -0.47
CA LYS A 216 5.90 -8.08 0.08
C LYS A 216 6.01 -8.22 1.59
N ARG A 217 7.23 -8.03 2.13
CA ARG A 217 7.54 -8.17 3.56
C ARG A 217 7.03 -9.49 4.14
N GLY A 218 7.15 -10.58 3.38
CA GLY A 218 6.70 -11.91 3.81
C GLY A 218 5.18 -12.15 3.79
N VAL A 219 4.37 -11.21 3.28
CA VAL A 219 2.90 -11.30 3.30
C VAL A 219 2.32 -11.35 1.88
N ALA A 220 1.37 -12.26 1.65
CA ALA A 220 0.62 -12.39 0.40
C ALA A 220 -0.55 -11.40 0.35
N GLN A 221 -0.53 -10.50 -0.64
CA GLN A 221 -1.48 -9.41 -0.75
C GLN A 221 -2.01 -9.25 -2.17
N CYS A 222 -3.11 -8.53 -2.32
CA CYS A 222 -3.68 -8.12 -3.60
C CYS A 222 -3.93 -6.61 -3.57
N ALA A 223 -3.46 -5.90 -4.60
CA ALA A 223 -3.95 -4.56 -4.86
C ALA A 223 -5.25 -4.69 -5.68
N VAL A 224 -6.33 -4.11 -5.19
CA VAL A 224 -7.65 -4.08 -5.85
C VAL A 224 -8.09 -2.65 -6.11
N ARG A 225 -8.86 -2.43 -7.19
CA ARG A 225 -9.44 -1.10 -7.46
C ARG A 225 -10.55 -0.78 -6.46
N VAL A 226 -10.53 0.43 -5.93
CA VAL A 226 -11.66 0.96 -5.15
C VAL A 226 -12.82 1.27 -6.11
N PRO A 227 -14.00 0.65 -5.93
CA PRO A 227 -15.14 0.81 -6.85
C PRO A 227 -15.46 2.28 -7.16
N GLY A 228 -15.69 2.59 -8.44
CA GLY A 228 -16.02 3.94 -8.88
C GLY A 228 -14.86 4.93 -8.89
N THR A 229 -13.63 4.50 -8.60
CA THR A 229 -12.45 5.38 -8.57
C THR A 229 -11.25 4.77 -9.30
N ALA A 230 -10.23 5.59 -9.57
CA ALA A 230 -8.93 5.13 -10.07
C ALA A 230 -7.97 4.68 -8.96
N ARG A 231 -8.39 4.69 -7.69
CA ARG A 231 -7.52 4.37 -6.55
C ARG A 231 -7.36 2.87 -6.36
N TRP A 232 -6.20 2.50 -5.83
CA TRP A 232 -5.89 1.14 -5.41
C TRP A 232 -6.13 1.00 -3.90
N ARG A 233 -6.23 -0.24 -3.43
CA ARG A 233 -6.19 -0.59 -2.01
C ARG A 233 -5.60 -1.99 -1.88
N ASP A 234 -4.81 -2.20 -0.84
CA ASP A 234 -4.28 -3.52 -0.52
C ASP A 234 -5.24 -4.31 0.36
N ILE A 235 -5.39 -5.59 0.05
CA ILE A 235 -6.10 -6.60 0.83
C ILE A 235 -5.24 -7.86 0.91
N LEU A 236 -5.54 -8.78 1.83
CA LEU A 236 -4.84 -10.07 1.88
C LEU A 236 -5.26 -10.95 0.70
N CYS A 237 -4.34 -11.75 0.17
CA CYS A 237 -4.69 -12.76 -0.85
C CYS A 237 -5.80 -13.69 -0.35
N GLU A 238 -5.76 -14.09 0.92
CA GLU A 238 -6.79 -14.94 1.51
C GLU A 238 -8.18 -14.29 1.48
N ASP A 239 -8.27 -13.01 1.85
CA ASP A 239 -9.53 -12.28 1.83
C ASP A 239 -10.07 -12.22 0.39
N TYR A 240 -9.21 -11.85 -0.57
CA TYR A 240 -9.58 -11.84 -1.99
C TYR A 240 -10.09 -13.21 -2.47
N LEU A 241 -9.37 -14.28 -2.15
CA LEU A 241 -9.69 -15.65 -2.54
C LEU A 241 -11.00 -16.12 -1.90
N ARG A 242 -11.22 -15.86 -0.60
CA ARG A 242 -12.49 -16.12 0.09
C ARG A 242 -13.65 -15.38 -0.58
N GLY A 243 -13.45 -14.10 -0.95
CA GLY A 243 -14.43 -13.31 -1.72
C GLY A 243 -14.72 -13.87 -3.12
N ARG A 244 -13.80 -14.65 -3.70
CA ARG A 244 -14.00 -15.39 -4.95
C ARG A 244 -14.58 -16.78 -4.75
N GLY A 245 -14.83 -17.20 -3.51
CA GLY A 245 -15.36 -18.52 -3.18
C GLY A 245 -14.31 -19.63 -3.21
N VAL A 246 -13.04 -19.30 -3.01
CA VAL A 246 -12.00 -20.28 -2.72
C VAL A 246 -12.03 -20.58 -1.22
N ASP A 247 -12.08 -21.87 -0.88
CA ASP A 247 -11.87 -22.34 0.48
C ASP A 247 -10.36 -22.33 0.76
N VAL A 248 -9.89 -21.24 1.35
CA VAL A 248 -8.46 -21.02 1.65
C VAL A 248 -7.94 -22.03 2.66
N ASP A 249 -8.78 -22.47 3.59
CA ASP A 249 -8.39 -23.38 4.68
C ASP A 249 -8.23 -24.82 4.17
N ALA A 250 -8.82 -25.14 3.01
CA ALA A 250 -8.65 -26.41 2.30
C ALA A 250 -7.47 -26.42 1.31
N LEU A 251 -6.78 -25.29 1.10
CA LEU A 251 -5.63 -25.23 0.20
C LEU A 251 -4.45 -25.98 0.81
N ARG A 252 -3.75 -26.76 -0.02
CA ARG A 252 -2.49 -27.40 0.34
C ARG A 252 -1.34 -26.39 0.20
N VAL A 253 -1.32 -25.40 1.10
CA VAL A 253 -0.26 -24.41 1.19
C VAL A 253 0.98 -25.08 1.81
N PRO A 254 2.18 -24.93 1.25
CA PRO A 254 3.40 -25.48 1.85
C PRO A 254 3.72 -24.79 3.18
N ASP A 255 4.23 -25.56 4.15
CA ASP A 255 4.60 -25.04 5.47
C ASP A 255 5.67 -23.94 5.37
N GLU A 256 6.68 -24.18 4.54
CA GLU A 256 7.71 -23.18 4.24
C GLU A 256 7.33 -22.33 3.03
N HIS A 257 7.47 -21.02 3.19
CA HIS A 257 7.16 -20.02 2.16
C HIS A 257 5.71 -20.07 1.65
N GLY A 258 4.77 -20.54 2.47
CA GLY A 258 3.35 -20.62 2.13
C GLY A 258 2.73 -19.30 1.64
N GLN A 259 3.16 -18.15 2.17
CA GLN A 259 2.70 -16.83 1.69
C GLN A 259 3.18 -16.51 0.26
N LEU A 260 4.39 -16.92 -0.11
CA LEU A 260 4.86 -16.82 -1.50
C LEU A 260 4.01 -17.69 -2.42
N TRP A 261 3.79 -18.95 -2.03
CA TRP A 261 2.93 -19.87 -2.75
C TRP A 261 1.53 -19.29 -2.94
N LEU A 262 0.95 -18.72 -1.88
CA LEU A 262 -0.40 -18.14 -1.90
C LEU A 262 -0.50 -16.92 -2.82
N ALA A 263 0.53 -16.06 -2.86
CA ALA A 263 0.58 -14.94 -3.80
C ALA A 263 0.63 -15.42 -5.26
N ALA A 264 1.47 -16.41 -5.55
CA ALA A 264 1.57 -17.00 -6.89
C ALA A 264 0.30 -17.78 -7.29
N TYR A 265 -0.31 -18.50 -6.35
CA TYR A 265 -1.62 -19.14 -6.52
C TYR A 265 -2.68 -18.11 -6.88
N THR A 266 -2.74 -17.00 -6.15
CA THR A 266 -3.69 -15.93 -6.43
C THR A 266 -3.45 -15.30 -7.80
N MET A 267 -2.18 -15.12 -8.20
CA MET A 267 -1.78 -14.70 -9.55
C MET A 267 -2.33 -15.65 -10.63
N GLY A 268 -2.31 -16.97 -10.41
CA GLY A 268 -2.93 -17.95 -11.30
C GLY A 268 -4.45 -17.88 -11.34
N VAL A 269 -5.10 -17.71 -10.18
CA VAL A 269 -6.57 -17.61 -10.07
C VAL A 269 -7.14 -16.40 -10.83
N VAL A 270 -6.42 -15.27 -10.82
CA VAL A 270 -6.88 -14.02 -11.47
C VAL A 270 -6.51 -13.94 -12.95
N HIS A 271 -5.63 -14.81 -13.43
CA HIS A 271 -5.23 -14.81 -14.82
C HIS A 271 -6.26 -15.51 -15.71
N HIS A 272 -6.66 -14.82 -16.78
CA HIS A 272 -7.57 -15.31 -17.79
C HIS A 272 -6.96 -15.01 -19.16
N GLY A 273 -6.67 -16.04 -19.96
CA GLY A 273 -6.13 -15.87 -21.31
C GLY A 273 -4.97 -16.80 -21.63
N PRO A 274 -4.32 -16.59 -22.80
CA PRO A 274 -3.11 -17.29 -23.16
C PRO A 274 -1.93 -16.85 -22.29
N ARG A 275 -0.96 -17.75 -22.14
CA ARG A 275 0.29 -17.45 -21.43
C ARG A 275 1.27 -16.77 -22.37
N GLY A 276 2.07 -15.86 -21.81
CA GLY A 276 3.19 -15.22 -22.48
C GLY A 276 4.36 -16.15 -22.74
N ASP A 277 5.48 -15.54 -23.12
CA ASP A 277 6.74 -16.25 -23.34
C ASP A 277 7.19 -16.97 -22.05
N PRO A 278 7.50 -18.29 -22.10
CA PRO A 278 7.87 -19.05 -20.92
C PRO A 278 9.15 -18.56 -20.24
N GLU A 279 10.15 -18.10 -20.99
CA GLU A 279 11.42 -17.63 -20.45
C GLU A 279 11.24 -16.31 -19.71
N VAL A 280 10.48 -15.37 -20.30
CA VAL A 280 10.14 -14.09 -19.67
C VAL A 280 9.29 -14.29 -18.41
N LEU A 281 8.27 -15.15 -18.47
CA LEU A 281 7.45 -15.47 -17.30
C LEU A 281 8.29 -16.06 -16.17
N ASP A 282 9.17 -17.00 -16.49
CA ASP A 282 9.99 -17.68 -15.51
C ASP A 282 11.03 -16.76 -14.87
N ARG A 283 11.67 -15.88 -15.67
CA ARG A 283 12.52 -14.79 -15.14
C ARG A 283 11.74 -13.91 -14.16
N ALA A 284 10.50 -13.56 -14.51
CA ALA A 284 9.65 -12.71 -13.70
C ALA A 284 9.20 -13.39 -12.38
N LEU A 285 8.89 -14.69 -12.43
CA LEU A 285 8.49 -15.46 -11.25
C LEU A 285 9.66 -15.70 -10.29
N ALA A 286 10.87 -15.93 -10.82
CA ALA A 286 12.07 -16.16 -10.01
C ALA A 286 12.37 -15.00 -9.03
N THR A 287 11.93 -13.78 -9.35
CA THR A 287 12.13 -12.60 -8.50
C THR A 287 11.03 -12.42 -7.45
N MET A 288 9.91 -13.16 -7.51
CA MET A 288 8.77 -12.96 -6.61
C MET A 288 9.14 -13.23 -5.15
N GLY A 289 9.76 -14.39 -4.88
CA GLY A 289 10.18 -14.77 -3.54
C GLY A 289 11.27 -13.87 -2.97
N PRO A 290 12.43 -13.73 -3.66
CA PRO A 290 13.50 -12.84 -3.20
C PRO A 290 13.03 -11.40 -2.99
N GLY A 291 12.23 -10.83 -3.90
CA GLY A 291 11.67 -9.50 -3.75
C GLY A 291 10.75 -9.37 -2.54
N GLY A 292 9.91 -10.36 -2.24
CA GLY A 292 9.05 -10.28 -1.06
C GLY A 292 9.77 -10.44 0.27
N LEU A 293 11.01 -10.97 0.28
CA LEU A 293 11.83 -11.20 1.47
C LEU A 293 13.03 -10.25 1.60
N CYS A 294 13.26 -9.34 0.65
CA CYS A 294 14.45 -8.50 0.59
C CYS A 294 14.60 -7.48 1.73
N HIS A 295 13.55 -7.27 2.52
CA HIS A 295 13.59 -6.45 3.74
C HIS A 295 14.04 -7.24 4.97
N ALA A 296 13.87 -8.56 4.95
CA ALA A 296 14.19 -9.45 6.07
C ALA A 296 15.53 -10.17 5.88
N LEU A 297 15.89 -10.46 4.63
CA LEU A 297 17.05 -11.29 4.29
C LEU A 297 18.07 -10.51 3.45
N GLY A 298 19.34 -10.71 3.74
CA GLY A 298 20.45 -10.12 2.97
C GLY A 298 20.73 -10.86 1.65
N SER A 299 21.54 -10.26 0.77
CA SER A 299 21.84 -10.77 -0.57
C SER A 299 22.34 -12.21 -0.61
N ARG A 300 23.26 -12.58 0.30
CA ARG A 300 23.83 -13.94 0.37
C ARG A 300 22.78 -14.99 0.71
N GLU A 301 21.87 -14.67 1.62
CA GLU A 301 20.83 -15.60 2.06
C GLU A 301 19.76 -15.77 0.98
N LEU A 302 19.32 -14.67 0.37
CA LEU A 302 18.43 -14.71 -0.79
C LEU A 302 19.03 -15.52 -1.95
N GLY A 303 20.33 -15.37 -2.21
CA GLY A 303 21.04 -16.17 -3.21
C GLY A 303 20.95 -17.67 -2.94
N ARG A 304 21.09 -18.10 -1.68
CA ARG A 304 20.96 -19.52 -1.29
C ARG A 304 19.54 -20.06 -1.41
N LEU A 305 18.53 -19.22 -1.18
CA LEU A 305 17.12 -19.62 -1.23
C LEU A 305 16.50 -19.48 -2.61
N SER A 306 17.17 -18.82 -3.57
CA SER A 306 16.55 -18.37 -4.82
C SER A 306 15.91 -19.48 -5.64
N ASP A 307 16.57 -20.63 -5.81
CA ASP A 307 16.02 -21.76 -6.57
C ASP A 307 14.78 -22.34 -5.90
N ARG A 308 14.84 -22.55 -4.57
CA ARG A 308 13.70 -23.04 -3.79
C ARG A 308 12.51 -22.10 -3.85
N LEU A 309 12.74 -20.79 -3.70
CA LEU A 309 11.69 -19.77 -3.77
C LEU A 309 11.04 -19.73 -5.16
N ARG A 310 11.83 -19.90 -6.23
CA ARG A 310 11.33 -19.98 -7.61
C ARG A 310 10.44 -21.21 -7.81
N GLU A 311 10.81 -22.37 -7.28
CA GLU A 311 9.98 -23.58 -7.33
C GLU A 311 8.65 -23.38 -6.62
N VAL A 312 8.66 -22.84 -5.39
CA VAL A 312 7.43 -22.54 -4.64
C VAL A 312 6.50 -21.59 -5.41
N ALA A 313 7.06 -20.55 -6.05
CA ALA A 313 6.28 -19.63 -6.88
C ALA A 313 5.69 -20.31 -8.12
N ARG A 314 6.45 -21.19 -8.79
CA ARG A 314 5.97 -21.96 -9.95
C ARG A 314 4.82 -22.90 -9.56
N ASP A 315 4.98 -23.62 -8.45
CA ASP A 315 3.97 -24.54 -7.94
C ASP A 315 2.67 -23.81 -7.56
N GLY A 316 2.80 -22.68 -6.87
CA GLY A 316 1.67 -21.81 -6.53
C GLY A 316 0.93 -21.37 -7.79
N LEU A 317 1.65 -20.81 -8.77
CA LEU A 317 1.05 -20.37 -10.02
C LEU A 317 0.35 -21.51 -10.77
N ALA A 318 0.98 -22.68 -10.86
CA ALA A 318 0.41 -23.85 -11.54
C ALA A 318 -0.91 -24.29 -10.87
N ALA A 319 -0.93 -24.37 -9.54
CA ALA A 319 -2.14 -24.70 -8.78
C ALA A 319 -3.23 -23.64 -8.98
N GLY A 320 -2.87 -22.35 -8.99
CA GLY A 320 -3.80 -21.24 -9.22
C GLY A 320 -4.45 -21.28 -10.61
N LEU A 321 -3.67 -21.57 -11.65
CA LEU A 321 -4.17 -21.69 -13.03
C LEU A 321 -5.10 -22.90 -13.22
N ALA A 322 -4.90 -23.96 -12.43
CA ALA A 322 -5.78 -25.12 -12.41
C ALA A 322 -7.08 -24.87 -11.59
N ALA A 323 -7.08 -23.90 -10.69
CA ALA A 323 -8.21 -23.62 -9.81
C ALA A 323 -9.46 -23.17 -10.58
N ARG A 324 -10.62 -23.55 -10.06
CA ARG A 324 -11.94 -23.16 -10.59
C ARG A 324 -12.82 -22.67 -9.42
N PRO A 325 -12.63 -21.43 -8.94
CA PRO A 325 -13.39 -20.90 -7.82
C PRO A 325 -14.90 -20.91 -8.11
N ARG A 326 -15.70 -21.31 -7.13
CA ARG A 326 -17.16 -21.21 -7.18
C ARG A 326 -17.60 -20.21 -6.13
N ARG A 327 -18.24 -19.12 -6.55
CA ARG A 327 -18.78 -18.12 -5.62
C ARG A 327 -19.84 -18.76 -4.71
N GLY A 328 -19.50 -18.97 -3.45
CA GLY A 328 -20.48 -19.20 -2.39
C GLY A 328 -21.17 -17.89 -2.02
N GLY A 329 -22.48 -17.92 -1.75
CA GLY A 329 -23.20 -16.73 -1.28
C GLY A 329 -22.99 -16.52 0.22
N ARG A 330 -22.38 -15.40 0.62
CA ARG A 330 -22.47 -14.90 2.00
C ARG A 330 -23.71 -14.01 2.17
N PRO A 331 -24.27 -13.92 3.39
CA PRO A 331 -25.42 -13.08 3.66
C PRO A 331 -25.13 -11.60 3.37
N ALA A 332 -26.19 -10.88 2.99
CA ALA A 332 -26.12 -9.45 2.73
C ALA A 332 -26.01 -8.65 4.04
N VAL A 333 -25.17 -7.62 4.05
CA VAL A 333 -24.89 -6.78 5.22
C VAL A 333 -25.07 -5.32 4.81
N ALA A 334 -25.71 -4.51 5.65
CA ALA A 334 -25.72 -3.06 5.48
C ALA A 334 -24.67 -2.44 6.38
N VAL A 335 -23.90 -1.49 5.85
CA VAL A 335 -22.97 -0.67 6.63
C VAL A 335 -23.48 0.78 6.58
N THR A 336 -23.78 1.33 7.76
CA THR A 336 -24.48 2.62 7.93
C THR A 336 -23.73 3.52 8.92
N GLY A 337 -24.21 4.74 9.11
CA GLY A 337 -23.61 5.75 9.99
C GLY A 337 -22.88 6.85 9.24
N SER A 338 -22.25 7.74 10.00
CA SER A 338 -21.59 8.93 9.48
C SER A 338 -20.46 8.60 8.51
N ALA A 339 -20.19 9.55 7.61
CA ALA A 339 -19.21 9.40 6.53
C ALA A 339 -17.77 9.48 7.05
N THR A 340 -17.36 8.43 7.77
CA THR A 340 -16.03 8.27 8.34
C THR A 340 -15.22 7.25 7.56
N PHE A 341 -13.89 7.36 7.64
CA PHE A 341 -13.00 6.38 7.05
C PHE A 341 -13.21 4.96 7.60
N VAL A 342 -13.59 4.84 8.88
CA VAL A 342 -13.92 3.55 9.51
C VAL A 342 -15.10 2.90 8.80
N ARG A 343 -16.18 3.63 8.56
CA ARG A 343 -17.36 3.13 7.84
C ARG A 343 -16.99 2.64 6.45
N ASP A 344 -16.27 3.45 5.69
CA ASP A 344 -15.90 3.12 4.32
C ASP A 344 -14.95 1.91 4.26
N GLN A 345 -13.98 1.83 5.17
CA GLN A 345 -13.08 0.68 5.27
C GLN A 345 -13.80 -0.60 5.68
N VAL A 346 -14.70 -0.54 6.67
CA VAL A 346 -15.49 -1.72 7.10
C VAL A 346 -16.37 -2.23 5.96
N ALA A 347 -17.05 -1.34 5.22
CA ALA A 347 -17.83 -1.74 4.05
C ALA A 347 -16.96 -2.45 2.99
N LEU A 348 -15.83 -1.85 2.63
CA LEU A 348 -14.91 -2.44 1.66
C LEU A 348 -14.36 -3.80 2.13
N LEU A 349 -13.90 -3.91 3.38
CA LEU A 349 -13.27 -5.10 3.93
C LEU A 349 -14.25 -6.26 4.17
N LEU A 350 -15.52 -5.96 4.46
CA LEU A 350 -16.58 -6.97 4.48
C LEU A 350 -16.89 -7.47 3.07
N ALA A 351 -16.91 -6.58 2.07
CA ALA A 351 -17.10 -6.96 0.68
C ALA A 351 -15.96 -7.85 0.18
N ASP A 352 -14.70 -7.55 0.54
CA ASP A 352 -13.55 -8.40 0.20
C ASP A 352 -13.68 -9.80 0.78
N ARG A 353 -14.19 -9.90 2.02
CA ARG A 353 -14.49 -11.18 2.68
C ARG A 353 -15.70 -11.90 2.08
N GLY A 354 -16.31 -11.36 1.02
CA GLY A 354 -17.39 -11.97 0.26
C GLY A 354 -18.80 -11.59 0.73
N HIS A 355 -18.96 -10.72 1.74
CA HIS A 355 -20.28 -10.23 2.13
C HIS A 355 -20.88 -9.35 1.04
N ARG A 356 -22.18 -9.46 0.81
CA ARG A 356 -22.89 -8.56 -0.13
C ARG A 356 -23.28 -7.29 0.61
N VAL A 357 -22.51 -6.21 0.43
CA VAL A 357 -22.84 -4.91 1.03
C VAL A 357 -24.03 -4.29 0.28
N THR A 358 -25.09 -3.94 1.01
CA THR A 358 -26.36 -3.50 0.43
C THR A 358 -27.07 -2.46 1.31
N ALA A 359 -28.23 -1.97 0.87
CA ALA A 359 -29.06 -1.06 1.66
C ALA A 359 -29.66 -1.79 2.89
N PRO A 360 -29.96 -1.07 3.99
CA PRO A 360 -30.53 -1.67 5.21
C PRO A 360 -31.77 -2.53 4.97
N SER A 361 -32.66 -2.12 4.08
CA SER A 361 -33.92 -2.81 3.78
C SER A 361 -33.76 -4.22 3.18
N SER A 362 -32.59 -4.51 2.59
CA SER A 362 -32.27 -5.79 1.95
C SER A 362 -31.20 -6.60 2.69
N ALA A 363 -30.76 -6.14 3.87
CA ALA A 363 -29.68 -6.76 4.62
C ALA A 363 -30.17 -7.75 5.68
N ALA A 364 -29.41 -8.83 5.88
CA ALA A 364 -29.63 -9.80 6.95
C ALA A 364 -29.02 -9.35 8.29
N ALA A 365 -28.07 -8.42 8.24
CA ALA A 365 -27.44 -7.79 9.40
C ALA A 365 -27.11 -6.33 9.09
N VAL A 366 -27.14 -5.48 10.12
CA VAL A 366 -26.78 -4.06 10.02
C VAL A 366 -25.56 -3.80 10.89
N VAL A 367 -24.54 -3.17 10.32
CA VAL A 367 -23.38 -2.62 11.01
C VAL A 367 -23.52 -1.10 10.97
N HIS A 368 -23.59 -0.47 12.13
CA HIS A 368 -23.71 0.97 12.26
C HIS A 368 -22.42 1.54 12.86
N VAL A 369 -21.87 2.58 12.23
CA VAL A 369 -20.63 3.24 12.69
C VAL A 369 -20.96 4.58 13.31
N CYS A 370 -20.84 4.67 14.63
CA CYS A 370 -20.94 5.93 15.37
C CYS A 370 -19.62 6.69 15.25
N ALA A 371 -19.64 7.98 14.91
CA ALA A 371 -18.42 8.79 14.75
C ALA A 371 -17.85 9.33 16.07
N LEU A 372 -18.64 9.31 17.15
CA LEU A 372 -18.24 9.86 18.45
C LEU A 372 -17.00 9.13 19.02
N GLY A 373 -16.04 9.92 19.48
CA GLY A 373 -14.82 9.43 20.14
C GLY A 373 -13.59 9.33 19.24
N TRP A 374 -13.73 9.52 17.92
CA TRP A 374 -12.59 9.70 17.01
C TRP A 374 -12.81 10.77 15.92
N ASP A 375 -14.05 11.18 15.69
CA ASP A 375 -14.34 12.37 14.89
C ASP A 375 -14.70 13.55 15.81
N PRO A 376 -13.85 14.59 15.91
CA PRO A 376 -14.14 15.75 16.78
C PRO A 376 -15.29 16.61 16.26
N ASP A 377 -15.69 16.46 15.00
CA ASP A 377 -16.74 17.26 14.37
C ASP A 377 -18.13 16.56 14.42
N ALA A 378 -18.22 15.37 15.04
CA ALA A 378 -19.46 14.60 15.11
C ALA A 378 -20.47 15.19 16.10
N ASP A 379 -21.73 15.34 15.67
CA ASP A 379 -22.84 15.82 16.50
C ASP A 379 -23.46 14.67 17.31
N PRO A 380 -23.41 14.71 18.65
CA PRO A 380 -24.00 13.70 19.51
C PRO A 380 -25.48 13.38 19.28
N GLU A 381 -26.31 14.39 19.02
CA GLU A 381 -27.76 14.19 18.86
C GLU A 381 -28.08 13.48 17.54
N GLU A 382 -27.34 13.83 16.49
CA GLU A 382 -27.45 13.21 15.17
C GLU A 382 -26.96 11.76 15.18
N GLU A 383 -25.82 11.47 15.82
CA GLU A 383 -25.29 10.11 15.94
C GLU A 383 -26.27 9.18 16.69
N LEU A 384 -26.90 9.69 17.74
CA LEU A 384 -27.95 8.98 18.48
C LEU A 384 -29.17 8.68 17.59
N ARG A 385 -29.63 9.67 16.82
CA ARG A 385 -30.76 9.52 15.89
C ARG A 385 -30.47 8.46 14.82
N LEU A 386 -29.32 8.57 14.17
CA LEU A 386 -28.88 7.67 13.10
C LEU A 386 -28.72 6.22 13.60
N ALA A 387 -28.15 6.01 14.78
CA ALA A 387 -27.99 4.68 15.35
C ALA A 387 -29.33 4.00 15.66
N ARG A 388 -30.29 4.75 16.24
CA ARG A 388 -31.65 4.26 16.50
C ARG A 388 -32.35 3.85 15.21
N GLU A 389 -32.32 4.72 14.20
CA GLU A 389 -32.96 4.46 12.91
C GLU A 389 -32.37 3.25 12.19
N ALA A 390 -31.03 3.13 12.17
CA ALA A 390 -30.35 2.05 11.45
C ALA A 390 -30.54 0.68 12.11
N LEU A 391 -30.56 0.64 13.45
CA LEU A 391 -30.62 -0.62 14.20
C LEU A 391 -32.04 -0.98 14.67
N ALA A 392 -33.02 -0.08 14.47
CA ALA A 392 -34.43 -0.38 14.67
C ALA A 392 -34.89 -1.53 13.76
N GLY A 393 -35.33 -2.63 14.36
CA GLY A 393 -35.82 -3.80 13.62
C GLY A 393 -34.74 -4.66 12.95
N ALA A 394 -33.45 -4.33 13.12
CA ALA A 394 -32.36 -5.18 12.66
C ALA A 394 -32.37 -6.51 13.45
N ARG A 395 -32.55 -7.63 12.76
CA ARG A 395 -32.48 -8.98 13.39
C ARG A 395 -31.12 -9.26 14.00
N HIS A 396 -30.06 -8.72 13.38
CA HIS A 396 -28.68 -8.80 13.85
C HIS A 396 -28.04 -7.41 13.65
N GLY A 397 -27.79 -6.72 14.75
CA GLY A 397 -27.21 -5.39 14.78
C GLY A 397 -25.80 -5.39 15.39
N VAL A 398 -24.89 -4.63 14.79
CA VAL A 398 -23.55 -4.34 15.33
C VAL A 398 -23.37 -2.83 15.38
N LEU A 399 -23.06 -2.28 16.54
CA LEU A 399 -22.68 -0.87 16.72
C LEU A 399 -21.15 -0.80 16.87
N LEU A 400 -20.47 -0.07 16.00
CA LEU A 400 -19.11 0.40 16.27
C LEU A 400 -19.20 1.65 17.12
N SER A 401 -18.69 1.54 18.35
CA SER A 401 -18.65 2.55 19.40
C SER A 401 -17.19 2.86 19.76
N SER A 402 -16.94 3.68 20.78
CA SER A 402 -15.60 4.12 21.18
C SER A 402 -15.27 3.76 22.62
N CYS A 403 -14.00 3.40 22.88
CA CYS A 403 -13.44 3.26 24.22
C CYS A 403 -13.35 4.60 24.98
N ALA A 404 -13.65 5.73 24.35
CA ALA A 404 -13.78 7.03 25.01
C ALA A 404 -14.91 7.08 26.07
N VAL A 405 -15.72 6.02 26.20
CA VAL A 405 -16.66 5.83 27.32
C VAL A 405 -15.97 5.64 28.66
N TYR A 406 -14.72 5.16 28.71
CA TYR A 406 -14.05 4.86 29.97
C TYR A 406 -13.54 6.12 30.65
N ARG A 407 -13.50 6.08 31.99
CA ARG A 407 -12.88 7.14 32.77
C ARG A 407 -11.39 7.19 32.49
N ARG A 408 -10.84 8.41 32.42
CA ARG A 408 -9.40 8.58 32.24
C ARG A 408 -8.65 8.18 33.52
N GLY A 409 -7.51 7.52 33.35
CA GLY A 409 -6.68 7.05 34.44
C GLY A 409 -5.58 6.09 33.99
N PRO A 410 -4.61 5.76 34.86
CA PRO A 410 -3.50 4.88 34.50
C PRO A 410 -3.87 3.39 34.46
N GLU A 411 -4.99 3.01 35.08
CA GLU A 411 -5.44 1.63 35.26
C GLU A 411 -5.89 0.99 33.95
N ALA A 412 -5.82 -0.34 33.89
CA ALA A 412 -6.41 -1.08 32.78
C ALA A 412 -7.93 -1.11 32.91
N VAL A 413 -8.63 -1.03 31.79
CA VAL A 413 -10.10 -1.07 31.72
C VAL A 413 -10.56 -2.17 30.78
N ASP A 414 -11.61 -2.86 31.17
CA ASP A 414 -12.31 -3.88 30.40
C ASP A 414 -13.79 -3.48 30.19
N GLU A 415 -14.60 -4.35 29.60
CA GLU A 415 -16.01 -4.03 29.34
C GLU A 415 -16.90 -3.94 30.58
N ASP A 416 -16.42 -4.40 31.75
CA ASP A 416 -17.13 -4.33 33.03
C ASP A 416 -16.66 -3.15 33.90
N SER A 417 -15.63 -2.43 33.45
CA SER A 417 -15.06 -1.27 34.12
C SER A 417 -16.00 -0.05 34.10
N PRO A 418 -15.91 0.85 35.10
CA PRO A 418 -16.74 2.05 35.16
C PRO A 418 -16.58 2.97 33.94
N VAL A 419 -17.72 3.41 33.39
CA VAL A 419 -17.80 4.38 32.31
C VAL A 419 -18.01 5.81 32.85
N GLU A 420 -17.68 6.81 32.03
CA GLU A 420 -17.88 8.23 32.30
C GLU A 420 -19.37 8.58 32.26
N PRO A 421 -19.99 9.03 33.37
CA PRO A 421 -21.38 9.43 33.38
C PRO A 421 -21.65 10.57 32.40
N GLY A 422 -22.77 10.51 31.67
CA GLY A 422 -23.15 11.55 30.71
C GLY A 422 -22.35 11.53 29.40
N SER A 423 -21.48 10.54 29.18
CA SER A 423 -20.84 10.34 27.87
C SER A 423 -21.87 10.17 26.77
N ALA A 424 -21.79 10.99 25.72
CA ALA A 424 -22.68 10.87 24.57
C ALA A 424 -22.51 9.53 23.83
N VAL A 425 -21.30 8.97 23.82
CA VAL A 425 -21.03 7.64 23.25
C VAL A 425 -21.90 6.60 23.97
N LEU A 426 -21.97 6.66 25.30
CA LEU A 426 -22.79 5.76 26.11
C LEU A 426 -24.29 5.94 25.85
N ALA A 427 -24.74 7.18 25.59
CA ALA A 427 -26.14 7.44 25.23
C ALA A 427 -26.53 6.76 23.90
N VAL A 428 -25.62 6.70 22.92
CA VAL A 428 -25.81 5.95 21.67
C VAL A 428 -25.88 4.45 21.94
N GLU A 429 -24.97 3.89 22.75
CA GLU A 429 -24.99 2.47 23.12
C GLU A 429 -26.31 2.06 23.80
N ALA A 430 -26.77 2.86 24.76
CA ALA A 430 -28.00 2.61 25.52
C ALA A 430 -29.26 2.65 24.64
N ALA A 431 -29.20 3.35 23.50
CA ALA A 431 -30.32 3.45 22.57
C ALA A 431 -30.52 2.22 21.68
N VAL A 432 -29.57 1.28 21.66
CA VAL A 432 -29.60 0.09 20.79
C VAL A 432 -29.35 -1.20 21.57
N PRO A 433 -30.14 -1.51 22.62
CA PRO A 433 -29.85 -2.58 23.59
C PRO A 433 -29.84 -4.01 22.99
N GLY A 434 -30.34 -4.21 21.77
CA GLY A 434 -30.32 -5.49 21.07
C GLY A 434 -29.08 -5.73 20.21
N ALA A 435 -28.21 -4.72 20.02
CA ALA A 435 -27.03 -4.82 19.18
C ALA A 435 -25.82 -5.36 19.95
N SER A 436 -24.91 -6.03 19.25
CA SER A 436 -23.54 -6.20 19.76
C SER A 436 -22.79 -4.87 19.61
N VAL A 437 -22.04 -4.46 20.63
CA VAL A 437 -21.26 -3.22 20.63
C VAL A 437 -19.78 -3.55 20.55
N LEU A 438 -19.08 -2.94 19.60
CA LEU A 438 -17.63 -3.00 19.47
C LEU A 438 -17.05 -1.63 19.85
N ARG A 439 -16.48 -1.49 21.05
CA ARG A 439 -15.80 -0.27 21.50
C ARG A 439 -14.39 -0.25 20.95
N LEU A 440 -14.12 0.66 20.04
CA LEU A 440 -12.83 0.78 19.37
C LEU A 440 -11.87 1.61 20.23
N ALA A 441 -10.62 1.14 20.36
CA ALA A 441 -9.50 2.04 20.63
C ALA A 441 -9.32 3.03 19.45
N GLU A 442 -8.28 3.88 19.45
CA GLU A 442 -8.13 4.90 18.40
C GLU A 442 -7.94 4.24 17.02
N PRO A 443 -8.92 4.36 16.09
CA PRO A 443 -8.84 3.69 14.81
C PRO A 443 -7.80 4.37 13.92
N TYR A 444 -7.01 3.58 13.18
CA TYR A 444 -6.05 4.12 12.20
C TYR A 444 -5.97 3.26 10.94
N GLY A 445 -5.50 3.87 9.85
CA GLY A 445 -5.28 3.22 8.56
C GLY A 445 -5.72 4.09 7.37
N PRO A 446 -5.74 3.52 6.15
CA PRO A 446 -6.11 4.25 4.94
C PRO A 446 -7.47 4.94 5.03
N GLY A 447 -7.52 6.19 4.56
CA GLY A 447 -8.72 7.02 4.61
C GLY A 447 -8.79 7.94 5.83
N MET A 448 -7.96 7.72 6.85
CA MET A 448 -8.01 8.56 8.06
C MET A 448 -7.76 10.04 7.74
N PRO A 449 -8.43 10.98 8.45
CA PRO A 449 -8.15 12.40 8.30
C PRO A 449 -6.66 12.69 8.49
N GLN A 450 -6.07 13.49 7.61
CA GLN A 450 -4.63 13.82 7.68
C GLN A 450 -4.34 14.98 8.65
N ARG A 451 -5.01 14.93 9.80
CA ARG A 451 -4.89 15.85 10.93
C ARG A 451 -4.69 15.02 12.20
N GLY A 452 -3.99 15.55 13.18
CA GLY A 452 -3.68 14.86 14.44
C GLY A 452 -2.27 14.26 14.48
N ALA A 453 -1.94 13.65 15.62
CA ALA A 453 -0.57 13.26 15.95
C ALA A 453 0.01 12.22 14.98
N LEU A 454 -0.71 11.12 14.72
CA LEU A 454 -0.19 10.03 13.90
C LEU A 454 0.08 10.44 12.44
N PRO A 455 -0.84 11.08 11.70
CA PRO A 455 -0.55 11.57 10.34
C PRO A 455 0.59 12.58 10.29
N GLU A 456 0.73 13.44 11.30
CA GLU A 456 1.84 14.41 11.37
C GLU A 456 3.18 13.70 11.56
N LEU A 457 3.26 12.68 12.42
CA LEU A 457 4.48 11.88 12.59
C LEU A 457 4.87 11.20 11.26
N VAL A 458 3.91 10.60 10.55
CA VAL A 458 4.14 9.96 9.25
C VAL A 458 4.63 10.97 8.22
N LEU A 459 3.97 12.12 8.10
CA LEU A 459 4.35 13.18 7.15
C LEU A 459 5.76 13.72 7.45
N ARG A 460 6.09 13.98 8.71
CA ARG A 460 7.42 14.44 9.11
C ARG A 460 8.51 13.40 8.86
N SER A 461 8.23 12.11 9.09
CA SER A 461 9.16 11.04 8.76
C SER A 461 9.36 10.92 7.24
N SER A 462 8.30 10.95 6.43
CA SER A 462 8.38 11.01 4.94
C SER A 462 9.15 12.25 4.47
N LEU A 463 8.99 13.35 5.22
CA LEU A 463 9.84 14.51 5.33
C LEU A 463 11.33 14.23 5.19
N SER A 464 11.84 13.32 6.01
CA SER A 464 13.17 13.36 6.65
C SER A 464 13.28 14.48 7.71
N ARG A 465 12.22 14.76 8.47
CA ARG A 465 12.18 15.76 9.56
C ARG A 465 12.16 15.04 10.90
N ALA A 466 12.86 15.57 11.90
CA ALA A 466 12.82 15.04 13.26
C ALA A 466 11.38 15.05 13.82
N LEU A 467 11.06 14.01 14.59
CA LEU A 467 9.77 13.85 15.27
C LEU A 467 9.85 14.45 16.67
N ARG A 468 8.78 15.13 17.09
CA ARG A 468 8.63 15.67 18.45
C ARG A 468 7.36 15.12 19.06
N VAL A 469 7.48 14.49 20.22
CA VAL A 469 6.38 13.87 20.95
C VAL A 469 6.48 14.18 22.43
N ASP A 470 5.35 14.25 23.13
CA ASP A 470 5.33 14.36 24.59
C ASP A 470 5.31 12.97 25.26
N GLY A 471 5.22 12.95 26.59
CA GLY A 471 5.16 11.72 27.40
C GLY A 471 3.79 11.03 27.45
N GLY A 472 2.88 11.36 26.52
CA GLY A 472 1.55 10.80 26.42
C GLY A 472 1.53 9.35 25.92
N THR A 473 0.31 8.78 25.85
CA THR A 473 0.11 7.41 25.38
C THR A 473 -1.06 7.30 24.40
N ALA A 474 -0.99 6.34 23.49
CA ALA A 474 -2.07 5.98 22.58
C ALA A 474 -2.28 4.46 22.58
N GLN A 475 -3.51 4.02 22.39
CA GLN A 475 -3.80 2.62 22.07
C GLN A 475 -4.62 2.60 20.79
N LEU A 476 -4.14 1.84 19.81
CA LEU A 476 -4.59 1.94 18.42
C LEU A 476 -5.36 0.68 18.02
N VAL A 477 -6.17 0.78 16.97
CA VAL A 477 -6.72 -0.38 16.27
C VAL A 477 -6.72 -0.15 14.77
N HIS A 478 -6.14 -1.08 14.01
CA HIS A 478 -6.09 -0.93 12.57
C HIS A 478 -7.47 -1.24 11.96
N VAL A 479 -7.90 -0.49 10.93
CA VAL A 479 -9.21 -0.69 10.27
C VAL A 479 -9.47 -2.12 9.76
N ARG A 480 -8.42 -2.88 9.42
CA ARG A 480 -8.55 -4.31 9.09
C ARG A 480 -8.95 -5.17 10.28
N ASP A 481 -8.37 -4.89 11.45
CA ASP A 481 -8.71 -5.61 12.68
C ASP A 481 -10.12 -5.25 13.17
N VAL A 482 -10.55 -4.00 12.95
CA VAL A 482 -11.96 -3.58 13.15
C VAL A 482 -12.90 -4.40 12.28
N ALA A 483 -12.63 -4.51 10.97
CA ALA A 483 -13.46 -5.30 10.07
C ALA A 483 -13.44 -6.80 10.40
N ALA A 484 -12.30 -7.32 10.88
CA ALA A 484 -12.20 -8.70 11.37
C ALA A 484 -13.05 -8.92 12.64
N ALA A 485 -13.11 -7.95 13.55
CA ALA A 485 -13.98 -8.01 14.74
C ALA A 485 -15.46 -8.02 14.33
N VAL A 486 -15.85 -7.15 13.39
CA VAL A 486 -17.21 -7.14 12.82
C VAL A 486 -17.55 -8.48 12.19
N ALA A 487 -16.66 -9.03 11.36
CA ALA A 487 -16.87 -10.33 10.73
C ALA A 487 -17.02 -11.46 11.77
N ALA A 488 -16.24 -11.42 12.86
CA ALA A 488 -16.34 -12.39 13.94
C ALA A 488 -17.69 -12.30 14.67
N VAL A 489 -18.19 -11.10 14.97
CA VAL A 489 -19.53 -10.89 15.53
C VAL A 489 -20.62 -11.40 14.59
N LEU A 490 -20.54 -11.08 13.30
CA LEU A 490 -21.53 -11.52 12.30
C LEU A 490 -21.58 -13.04 12.15
N ALA A 491 -20.42 -13.71 12.30
CA ALA A 491 -20.31 -15.16 12.23
C ALA A 491 -20.81 -15.85 13.51
N ARG A 492 -20.43 -15.34 14.69
CA ARG A 492 -20.72 -15.98 15.99
C ARG A 492 -22.10 -15.63 16.56
N ARG A 493 -22.61 -14.44 16.24
CA ARG A 493 -23.90 -13.90 16.70
C ARG A 493 -24.07 -14.01 18.23
N PRO A 494 -23.19 -13.38 19.03
CA PRO A 494 -23.20 -13.48 20.50
C PRO A 494 -24.42 -12.82 21.17
N GLY A 495 -25.31 -12.17 20.41
CA GLY A 495 -26.41 -11.37 20.93
C GLY A 495 -25.95 -9.99 21.44
N ALA A 496 -26.72 -9.40 22.36
CA ALA A 496 -26.39 -8.12 22.96
C ALA A 496 -25.18 -8.26 23.92
N ARG A 497 -24.00 -7.95 23.39
CA ARG A 497 -22.71 -8.06 24.07
C ARG A 497 -21.79 -6.92 23.66
N VAL A 498 -21.02 -6.44 24.63
CA VAL A 498 -20.00 -5.39 24.45
C VAL A 498 -18.63 -6.05 24.39
N PHE A 499 -17.82 -5.63 23.43
CA PHE A 499 -16.42 -6.04 23.26
C PHE A 499 -15.53 -4.82 23.01
N ASN A 500 -14.39 -4.77 23.68
CA ASN A 500 -13.30 -3.88 23.34
C ASN A 500 -12.52 -4.41 22.15
N VAL A 501 -12.13 -3.52 21.25
CA VAL A 501 -11.36 -3.83 20.04
C VAL A 501 -10.15 -2.89 20.00
N ALA A 502 -8.99 -3.43 20.38
CA ALA A 502 -7.75 -2.69 20.52
C ALA A 502 -6.55 -3.56 20.11
N ASN A 503 -5.40 -2.95 19.80
CA ASN A 503 -4.13 -3.65 19.73
C ASN A 503 -3.73 -4.19 21.14
N PRO A 504 -2.79 -5.15 21.23
CA PRO A 504 -2.50 -5.84 22.49
C PRO A 504 -1.96 -4.97 23.62
N GLY A 505 -1.47 -3.76 23.32
CA GLY A 505 -0.85 -2.90 24.32
C GLY A 505 -0.91 -1.42 23.98
N ARG A 506 -1.06 -0.61 25.04
CA ARG A 506 -0.90 0.84 25.00
C ARG A 506 0.55 1.21 24.71
N LEU A 507 0.74 2.12 23.77
CA LEU A 507 2.04 2.65 23.35
C LEU A 507 2.27 4.02 24.01
N ARG A 508 3.51 4.30 24.39
CA ARG A 508 3.97 5.68 24.59
C ARG A 508 4.05 6.37 23.23
N LEU A 509 3.82 7.67 23.17
CA LEU A 509 3.99 8.41 21.90
C LEU A 509 5.43 8.36 21.38
N ARG A 510 6.43 8.20 22.26
CA ARG A 510 7.82 7.90 21.87
C ARG A 510 7.96 6.56 21.14
N GLU A 511 7.33 5.50 21.64
CA GLU A 511 7.34 4.18 21.00
C GLU A 511 6.61 4.22 19.66
N LEU A 512 5.50 4.96 19.58
CA LEU A 512 4.80 5.19 18.32
C LEU A 512 5.65 5.96 17.31
N ALA A 513 6.38 6.99 17.75
CA ALA A 513 7.30 7.73 16.89
C ALA A 513 8.44 6.85 16.38
N GLU A 514 9.04 6.01 17.24
CA GLU A 514 10.05 5.03 16.85
C GLU A 514 9.52 4.00 15.85
N ALA A 515 8.28 3.52 16.03
CA ALA A 515 7.64 2.63 15.05
C ALA A 515 7.42 3.33 13.71
N VAL A 516 7.05 4.63 13.71
CA VAL A 516 6.94 5.44 12.48
C VAL A 516 8.29 5.58 11.80
N THR A 517 9.39 5.81 12.54
CA THR A 517 10.71 5.93 11.92
C THR A 517 11.18 4.62 11.28
N GLY A 518 10.87 3.48 11.91
CA GLY A 518 11.15 2.15 11.36
C GLY A 518 10.31 1.80 10.14
N ALA A 519 9.03 2.19 10.14
CA ALA A 519 8.09 1.85 9.06
C ALA A 519 8.19 2.77 7.84
N VAL A 520 8.55 4.06 8.04
CA VAL A 520 8.49 5.09 6.99
C VAL A 520 9.89 5.52 6.55
N ARG A 521 10.62 6.23 7.41
CA ARG A 521 12.01 6.65 7.17
C ARG A 521 12.70 6.97 8.51
N PRO A 522 13.93 6.46 8.72
CA PRO A 522 14.70 6.78 9.93
C PRO A 522 14.94 8.28 10.10
N VAL A 523 14.54 8.83 11.24
CA VAL A 523 14.72 10.25 11.62
C VAL A 523 14.93 10.36 13.14
N PRO A 524 15.56 11.43 13.64
CA PRO A 524 15.67 11.65 15.09
C PRO A 524 14.29 11.80 15.76
N VAL A 525 14.16 11.30 16.99
CA VAL A 525 12.97 11.44 17.84
C VAL A 525 13.34 12.22 19.10
N GLU A 526 12.67 13.34 19.34
CA GLU A 526 12.83 14.21 20.51
C GLU A 526 11.59 14.10 21.41
N GLU A 527 11.80 13.82 22.71
CA GLU A 527 10.73 13.80 23.71
C GLU A 527 10.66 15.15 24.45
N THR A 528 9.46 15.72 24.57
CA THR A 528 9.20 16.96 25.31
C THR A 528 8.43 16.67 26.61
N PRO A 529 8.65 17.46 27.69
CA PRO A 529 7.87 17.29 28.92
C PRO A 529 6.36 17.48 28.69
N GLY A 530 5.54 16.72 29.43
CA GLY A 530 4.07 16.76 29.34
C GLY A 530 3.48 15.43 28.87
N GLY A 531 2.21 15.45 28.47
CA GLY A 531 1.50 14.31 27.92
C GLY A 531 0.53 13.63 28.90
N GLU A 532 -0.66 13.30 28.38
CA GLU A 532 -1.70 12.62 29.15
C GLU A 532 -1.60 11.10 29.00
N ARG A 533 -1.80 10.37 30.11
CA ARG A 533 -1.78 8.91 30.12
C ARG A 533 -3.22 8.39 30.12
N ALA A 534 -3.59 7.75 29.03
CA ALA A 534 -4.87 7.07 28.86
C ALA A 534 -4.82 5.67 29.51
N PRO A 535 -5.97 5.10 29.91
CA PRO A 535 -6.03 3.74 30.44
C PRO A 535 -5.61 2.71 29.38
N THR A 536 -5.16 1.54 29.83
CA THR A 536 -4.94 0.41 28.91
C THR A 536 -6.28 -0.27 28.67
N ILE A 537 -6.69 -0.38 27.42
CA ILE A 537 -7.89 -1.11 27.00
C ILE A 537 -7.57 -2.60 26.92
N ASP A 538 -8.24 -3.42 27.72
CA ASP A 538 -8.22 -4.88 27.60
C ASP A 538 -9.28 -5.34 26.59
N ALA A 539 -8.84 -6.05 25.55
CA ALA A 539 -9.67 -6.64 24.50
C ALA A 539 -9.80 -8.17 24.62
N GLY A 540 -9.46 -8.74 25.78
CA GLY A 540 -9.39 -10.19 26.01
C GLY A 540 -10.73 -10.91 25.86
N ARG A 541 -11.86 -10.23 26.10
CA ARG A 541 -13.20 -10.80 25.91
C ARG A 541 -13.46 -11.17 24.43
N ALA A 542 -13.08 -10.30 23.50
CA ALA A 542 -13.20 -10.57 22.07
C ALA A 542 -12.39 -11.83 21.67
N GLY A 543 -11.23 -12.05 22.29
CA GLY A 543 -10.44 -13.27 22.14
C GLY A 543 -11.15 -14.53 22.64
N ARG A 544 -11.75 -14.48 23.83
CA ARG A 544 -12.41 -15.64 24.45
C ARG A 544 -13.73 -16.02 23.78
N GLU A 545 -14.55 -15.03 23.42
CA GLU A 545 -15.93 -15.27 22.96
C GLU A 545 -16.08 -15.26 21.44
N LEU A 546 -15.26 -14.46 20.73
CA LEU A 546 -15.35 -14.36 19.27
C LEU A 546 -14.24 -15.13 18.55
N GLY A 547 -13.18 -15.52 19.28
CA GLY A 547 -11.94 -16.00 18.67
C GLY A 547 -11.19 -14.90 17.91
N TRP A 548 -11.48 -13.63 18.20
CA TRP A 548 -10.86 -12.49 17.53
C TRP A 548 -9.61 -12.04 18.27
N ARG A 549 -8.55 -11.74 17.52
CA ARG A 549 -7.36 -11.06 18.02
C ARG A 549 -6.89 -10.08 16.94
N PRO A 550 -6.29 -8.94 17.30
CA PRO A 550 -5.65 -8.07 16.33
C PRO A 550 -4.55 -8.86 15.62
N ALA A 551 -4.50 -8.76 14.29
CA ALA A 551 -3.55 -9.48 13.45
C ALA A 551 -2.65 -8.53 12.64
N VAL A 552 -2.95 -7.23 12.63
CA VAL A 552 -2.12 -6.25 11.94
C VAL A 552 -1.00 -5.78 12.87
N GLU A 553 0.22 -6.16 12.51
CA GLU A 553 1.44 -5.63 13.14
C GLU A 553 1.55 -4.11 12.93
N LEU A 554 2.01 -3.40 13.96
CA LEU A 554 2.09 -1.94 13.97
C LEU A 554 2.90 -1.40 12.78
N ASP A 555 4.10 -1.94 12.55
CA ASP A 555 4.99 -1.55 11.45
C ASP A 555 4.30 -1.68 10.08
N TYR A 556 3.53 -2.75 9.88
CA TYR A 556 2.78 -2.96 8.65
C TYR A 556 1.66 -1.92 8.51
N GLY A 557 0.88 -1.69 9.57
CA GLY A 557 -0.20 -0.70 9.58
C GLY A 557 0.30 0.71 9.30
N LEU A 558 1.43 1.11 9.92
CA LEU A 558 2.07 2.41 9.71
C LEU A 558 2.62 2.57 8.29
N HIS A 559 3.29 1.54 7.77
CA HIS A 559 3.76 1.51 6.38
C HIS A 559 2.59 1.67 5.41
N ASN A 560 1.47 0.97 5.65
CA ASN A 560 0.28 1.05 4.81
C ASN A 560 -0.38 2.44 4.86
N LEU A 561 -0.45 3.05 6.04
CA LEU A 561 -0.92 4.43 6.22
C LEU A 561 -0.05 5.43 5.43
N ALA A 562 1.27 5.33 5.57
CA ALA A 562 2.21 6.22 4.88
C ALA A 562 2.09 6.11 3.35
N GLN A 563 1.97 4.89 2.81
CA GLN A 563 1.75 4.67 1.39
C GLN A 563 0.44 5.30 0.91
N TRP A 564 -0.65 5.11 1.65
CA TRP A 564 -1.92 5.73 1.31
C TRP A 564 -1.83 7.26 1.31
N MET A 565 -1.21 7.86 2.34
CA MET A 565 -1.02 9.31 2.41
C MET A 565 -0.23 9.85 1.22
N ALA A 566 0.87 9.20 0.85
CA ALA A 566 1.72 9.65 -0.25
C ALA A 566 1.02 9.54 -1.62
N TYR A 567 0.38 8.40 -1.91
CA TYR A 567 0.02 8.03 -3.27
C TYR A 567 -1.48 7.97 -3.59
N GLU A 568 -2.32 7.74 -2.59
CA GLU A 568 -3.75 7.49 -2.78
C GLU A 568 -4.63 8.61 -2.21
N SER A 569 -4.02 9.57 -1.52
CA SER A 569 -4.68 10.76 -1.01
C SER A 569 -4.48 11.98 -1.91
N ASP A 570 -5.42 12.92 -1.84
CA ASP A 570 -5.44 14.13 -2.68
C ASP A 570 -4.76 15.34 -2.02
N ARG A 571 -4.16 15.20 -0.83
CA ARG A 571 -3.54 16.32 -0.08
C ARG A 571 -2.29 16.84 -0.76
#